data_AF-A0A5B9E3Z3-F1
#
_entry.id   AF-A0A5B9E3Z3-F1
#
_cell.length_a   1.000
_cell.length_b   1.000
_cell.length_c   1.000
_cell.angle_alpha   90.00
_cell.angle_beta   90.00
_cell.angle_gamma   90.00
#
_symmetry.space_group_name_H-M   'P 1'
#
loop_
_entity.id
_entity.type
_entity.pdbx_description
1 polymer ?
#
loop_
_entity_poly.entity_id
_entity_poly.type
_entity_poly.pdbx_seq_one_letter_code
_entity_poly.pdbx_strand_id
1 'polypeptide(L)'
;MSAVALIRQCNDAGIRLQARGDRLHIVAPAGTVTPELRQRLAEYKADVLALHAIRSRLLALAGTLGIPRRVIDALPAEGLEATAQQVAACEGLKDGHGDPLPHALLVFYLKELARRVAT
;
A
#
# COMPACT_ATOMS: atom_id res chain seq x y z
N MET A 1 -3.65 16.27 -5.37
CA MET A 1 -2.59 15.57 -4.60
C MET A 1 -3.05 14.12 -4.43
N SER A 2 -2.15 13.12 -4.37
CA SER A 2 -2.55 11.73 -4.16
C SER A 2 -2.24 11.26 -2.73
N ALA A 3 -2.84 10.15 -2.29
CA ALA A 3 -2.55 9.56 -0.98
C ALA A 3 -1.05 9.21 -0.84
N VAL A 4 -0.40 8.79 -1.94
CA VAL A 4 1.04 8.56 -1.98
C VAL A 4 1.85 9.82 -1.76
N ALA A 5 1.47 10.93 -2.43
CA ALA A 5 2.15 12.21 -2.24
C ALA A 5 2.04 12.68 -0.77
N LEU A 6 0.89 12.42 -0.12
CA LEU A 6 0.69 12.72 1.30
C LEU A 6 1.58 11.83 2.19
N ILE A 7 1.64 10.53 1.93
CA ILE A 7 2.52 9.61 2.67
C ILE A 7 3.99 10.02 2.53
N ARG A 8 4.44 10.40 1.32
CA ARG A 8 5.81 10.89 1.10
C ARG A 8 6.06 12.17 1.89
N GLN A 9 5.16 13.16 1.80
CA GLN A 9 5.27 14.39 2.60
C GLN A 9 5.33 14.10 4.10
N CYS A 10 4.51 13.17 4.60
CA CYS A 10 4.55 12.75 6.00
C CYS A 10 5.88 12.12 6.37
N ASN A 11 6.39 11.18 5.56
CA ASN A 11 7.67 10.52 5.81
C ASN A 11 8.84 11.52 5.78
N ASP A 12 8.84 12.45 4.83
CA ASP A 12 9.86 13.51 4.71
C ASP A 12 9.83 14.45 5.93
N ALA A 13 8.65 14.68 6.50
CA ALA A 13 8.46 15.41 7.74
C ALA A 13 8.74 14.57 9.01
N GLY A 14 9.17 13.31 8.88
CA GLY A 14 9.42 12.39 10.00
C GLY A 14 8.14 11.87 10.68
N ILE A 15 6.98 12.05 10.04
CA ILE A 15 5.68 11.56 10.50
C ILE A 15 5.51 10.11 10.01
N ARG A 16 5.32 9.18 10.94
CA ARG A 16 4.99 7.79 10.62
C ARG A 16 3.49 7.55 10.70
N LEU A 17 2.94 7.05 9.60
CA LEU A 17 1.56 6.60 9.49
C LEU A 17 1.50 5.08 9.72
N GLN A 18 0.61 4.62 10.60
CA GLN A 18 0.38 3.20 10.87
C GLN A 18 -1.11 2.89 10.78
N ALA A 19 -1.49 1.94 9.94
CA ALA A 19 -2.85 1.40 9.95
C ALA A 19 -3.00 0.34 11.05
N ARG A 20 -4.05 0.50 11.88
CA ARG A 20 -4.47 -0.43 12.92
C ARG A 20 -5.94 -0.76 12.67
N GLY A 21 -6.18 -1.78 11.84
CA GLY A 21 -7.53 -2.08 11.33
C GLY A 21 -8.06 -0.89 10.51
N ASP A 22 -9.18 -0.32 10.94
CA ASP A 22 -9.82 0.85 10.30
C ASP A 22 -9.38 2.21 10.89
N ARG A 23 -8.38 2.19 11.77
CA ARG A 23 -7.83 3.41 12.39
C ARG A 23 -6.45 3.72 11.84
N LEU A 24 -6.23 4.98 11.48
CA LEU A 24 -4.92 5.50 11.10
C LEU A 24 -4.26 6.14 12.32
N HIS A 25 -3.20 5.52 12.83
CA HIS A 25 -2.35 6.06 13.87
C HIS A 25 -1.27 6.94 13.26
N ILE A 26 -1.13 8.15 13.77
CA ILE A 26 -0.17 9.14 13.31
C ILE A 26 0.84 9.36 14.43
N VAL A 27 2.10 9.01 14.19
CA VAL A 27 3.23 9.28 15.09
C VAL A 27 4.05 10.40 14.48
N ALA A 28 4.03 11.56 15.11
CA ALA A 28 4.68 12.76 14.60
C ALA A 28 5.49 13.46 15.70
N PRO A 29 6.59 14.15 15.36
CA PRO A 29 7.25 15.08 16.26
C PRO A 29 6.32 16.24 16.66
N ALA A 30 6.61 16.87 17.80
CA ALA A 30 5.84 18.01 18.27
C ALA A 30 5.91 19.18 17.26
N GLY A 31 4.76 19.78 16.94
CA GLY A 31 4.67 20.91 16.01
C GLY A 31 4.64 20.55 14.52
N THR A 32 4.83 19.27 14.15
CA THR A 32 4.85 18.85 12.73
C THR A 32 3.45 18.61 12.15
N VAL A 33 2.47 18.28 12.99
CA VAL A 33 1.08 18.08 12.56
C VAL A 33 0.35 19.43 12.57
N THR A 34 0.37 20.12 11.43
CA THR A 34 -0.41 21.35 11.25
C THR A 34 -1.90 21.05 11.08
N PRO A 35 -2.80 22.03 11.31
CA PRO A 35 -4.24 21.87 11.06
C PRO A 35 -4.55 21.46 9.61
N GLU A 36 -3.84 22.04 8.65
CA GLU A 36 -3.99 21.76 7.22
C GLU A 36 -3.59 20.31 6.91
N LEU A 37 -2.47 19.85 7.49
CA LEU A 37 -2.03 18.46 7.33
C LEU A 37 -3.03 17.48 7.93
N ARG A 38 -3.60 17.81 9.10
CA ARG A 38 -4.64 17.00 9.73
C ARG A 38 -5.89 16.89 8.86
N GLN A 39 -6.32 17.99 8.24
CA GLN A 39 -7.48 17.98 7.35
C GLN A 39 -7.22 17.12 6.12
N ARG A 40 -6.03 17.22 5.51
CA ARG A 40 -5.63 16.36 4.38
C ARG A 40 -5.57 14.87 4.78
N LEU A 41 -5.01 14.55 5.95
CA LEU A 41 -4.99 13.17 6.45
C LEU A 41 -6.39 12.60 6.69
N ALA A 42 -7.36 13.44 7.04
CA ALA A 42 -8.76 13.03 7.16
C ALA A 42 -9.39 12.79 5.79
N GLU A 43 -9.13 13.66 4.80
CA GLU A 43 -9.63 13.54 3.43
C GLU A 43 -9.12 12.26 2.75
N TYR A 44 -7.82 12.01 2.82
CA TYR A 44 -7.17 10.84 2.21
C TYR A 44 -7.13 9.61 3.13
N LYS A 45 -7.84 9.61 4.27
CA LYS A 45 -7.79 8.51 5.25
C LYS A 45 -8.12 7.17 4.61
N ALA A 46 -9.20 7.11 3.83
CA ALA A 46 -9.68 5.88 3.21
C ALA A 46 -8.64 5.31 2.23
N ASP A 47 -8.06 6.17 1.41
CA ASP A 47 -7.03 5.78 0.45
C ASP A 47 -5.75 5.28 1.14
N VAL A 48 -5.32 5.98 2.20
CA VAL A 48 -4.15 5.56 3.00
C VAL A 48 -4.40 4.20 3.65
N LEU A 49 -5.61 3.95 4.18
CA LEU A 49 -5.97 2.65 4.73
C LEU A 49 -6.01 1.56 3.66
N ALA A 50 -6.54 1.86 2.47
CA ALA A 50 -6.55 0.92 1.34
C ALA A 50 -5.13 0.52 0.92
N LEU A 51 -4.20 1.49 0.83
CA LEU A 51 -2.79 1.25 0.56
C LEU A 51 -2.14 0.33 1.61
N HIS A 52 -2.42 0.57 2.89
CA HIS A 52 -1.93 -0.30 3.97
C HIS A 52 -2.55 -1.71 3.92
N ALA A 53 -3.83 -1.83 3.55
CA ALA A 53 -4.50 -3.12 3.40
C ALA A 53 -3.87 -3.95 2.27
N ILE A 54 -3.60 -3.31 1.12
CA ILE A 54 -2.93 -3.95 -0.02
C ILE A 54 -1.51 -4.37 0.36
N ARG A 55 -0.74 -3.50 1.01
CA ARG A 55 0.60 -3.86 1.50
C ARG A 55 0.56 -5.07 2.44
N SER A 56 -0.42 -5.14 3.33
CA SER A 56 -0.62 -6.28 4.23
C SER A 56 -0.95 -7.56 3.47
N ARG A 57 -1.79 -7.47 2.44
CA ARG A 57 -2.14 -8.60 1.57
C ARG A 57 -0.93 -9.09 0.75
N LEU A 58 -0.13 -8.17 0.23
CA LEU A 58 1.13 -8.46 -0.46
C LEU A 58 2.12 -9.16 0.49
N LEU A 59 2.26 -8.71 1.74
CA LEU A 59 3.11 -9.36 2.74
C LEU A 59 2.66 -10.79 3.06
N ALA A 60 1.35 -11.00 3.20
CA ALA A 60 0.80 -12.34 3.43
C ALA A 60 1.09 -13.28 2.24
N LEU A 61 0.85 -12.81 1.01
CA LEU A 61 1.13 -13.58 -0.21
C LEU A 61 2.63 -13.84 -0.41
N ALA A 62 3.48 -12.86 -0.10
CA ALA A 62 4.92 -13.02 -0.16
C ALA A 62 5.41 -14.12 0.77
N GLY A 63 4.86 -14.19 1.98
CA GLY A 63 5.13 -15.29 2.93
C GLY A 63 4.79 -16.66 2.33
N THR A 64 3.61 -16.79 1.69
CA THR A 64 3.19 -18.02 1.02
C THR A 64 4.06 -18.39 -0.18
N LEU A 65 4.57 -17.40 -0.91
CA LEU A 65 5.38 -17.59 -2.12
C LEU A 65 6.89 -17.70 -1.84
N GLY A 66 7.32 -17.61 -0.58
CA GLY A 66 8.74 -17.60 -0.21
C GLY A 66 9.50 -16.33 -0.63
N ILE A 67 8.78 -15.23 -0.91
CA ILE A 67 9.38 -13.96 -1.31
C ILE A 67 9.82 -13.19 -0.06
N PRO A 68 11.08 -12.73 0.02
CA PRO A 68 11.57 -12.01 1.18
C PRO A 68 10.81 -10.70 1.43
N ARG A 69 10.43 -10.44 2.69
CA ARG A 69 9.74 -9.20 3.10
C ARG A 69 10.45 -7.92 2.69
N ARG A 70 11.79 -7.92 2.63
CA ARG A 70 12.61 -6.78 2.16
C ARG A 70 12.23 -6.31 0.74
N VAL A 71 11.75 -7.20 -0.12
CA VAL A 71 11.31 -6.87 -1.49
C VAL A 71 10.06 -5.99 -1.46
N ILE A 72 9.14 -6.28 -0.54
CA ILE A 72 7.92 -5.50 -0.32
C ILE A 72 8.25 -4.18 0.38
N ASP A 73 9.17 -4.23 1.34
CA ASP A 73 9.52 -3.05 2.13
C ASP A 73 10.30 -2.00 1.33
N ALA A 74 11.07 -2.43 0.34
CA ALA A 74 11.74 -1.56 -0.63
C ALA A 74 10.78 -0.97 -1.69
N LEU A 75 9.50 -1.36 -1.68
CA LEU A 75 8.58 -0.94 -2.72
C LEU A 75 8.23 0.56 -2.60
N PRO A 76 8.39 1.35 -3.69
CA PRO A 76 7.92 2.72 -3.70
C PRO A 76 6.39 2.76 -3.53
N ALA A 77 5.91 3.80 -2.85
CA ALA A 77 4.49 3.98 -2.58
C ALA A 77 3.68 4.15 -3.87
N GLU A 78 4.29 4.68 -4.93
CA GLU A 78 3.73 4.79 -6.29
C GLU A 78 3.41 3.40 -6.87
N GLY A 79 4.29 2.42 -6.64
CA GLY A 79 4.06 1.04 -7.06
C GLY A 79 2.86 0.42 -6.35
N LEU A 80 2.74 0.69 -5.04
CA LEU A 80 1.59 0.23 -4.25
C LEU A 80 0.27 0.86 -4.71
N GLU A 81 0.26 2.15 -5.06
CA GLU A 81 -0.92 2.86 -5.55
C GLU A 81 -1.38 2.37 -6.92
N ALA A 82 -0.44 2.15 -7.85
CA ALA A 82 -0.77 1.55 -9.14
C ALA A 82 -1.38 0.15 -8.97
N THR A 83 -0.78 -0.69 -8.13
CA THR A 83 -1.33 -2.02 -7.81
C THR A 83 -2.69 -1.92 -7.13
N ALA A 84 -2.89 -0.92 -6.26
CA ALA A 84 -4.16 -0.68 -5.59
C ALA A 84 -5.28 -0.38 -6.59
N GLN A 85 -5.02 0.54 -7.51
CA GLN A 85 -5.97 0.94 -8.53
C GLN A 85 -6.31 -0.24 -9.46
N GLN A 86 -5.32 -1.04 -9.84
CA GLN A 86 -5.54 -2.24 -10.66
C GLN A 86 -6.37 -3.30 -9.93
N VAL A 87 -6.09 -3.54 -8.64
CA VAL A 87 -6.84 -4.47 -7.80
C VAL A 87 -8.29 -4.01 -7.64
N ALA A 88 -8.51 -2.72 -7.40
CA ALA A 88 -9.85 -2.14 -7.30
C ALA A 88 -10.60 -2.22 -8.63
N ALA A 89 -9.94 -1.96 -9.76
CA ALA A 89 -10.52 -2.07 -11.09
C ALA A 89 -10.94 -3.51 -11.44
N CYS A 90 -10.31 -4.51 -10.81
CA CYS A 90 -10.62 -5.92 -10.99
C CYS A 90 -11.51 -6.52 -9.91
N GLU A 91 -12.05 -5.69 -9.00
CA GLU A 91 -12.93 -6.16 -7.94
C GLU A 91 -14.21 -6.77 -8.52
N GLY A 92 -14.61 -7.93 -8.00
CA GLY A 92 -15.75 -8.70 -8.51
C GLY A 92 -15.48 -9.48 -9.81
N LEU A 93 -14.33 -9.28 -10.46
CA LEU A 93 -13.94 -10.05 -11.64
C LEU A 93 -13.27 -11.38 -11.25
N LYS A 94 -13.50 -12.39 -12.08
CA LYS A 94 -12.89 -13.71 -11.98
C LYS A 94 -12.03 -13.97 -13.20
N ASP A 95 -10.99 -14.76 -13.03
CA ASP A 95 -10.20 -15.26 -14.15
C ASP A 95 -10.90 -16.45 -14.85
N GLY A 96 -10.26 -17.00 -15.88
CA GLY A 96 -10.77 -18.15 -16.62
C GLY A 96 -10.88 -19.46 -15.80
N HIS A 97 -10.28 -19.50 -14.61
CA HIS A 97 -10.35 -20.61 -13.67
C HIS A 97 -11.42 -20.40 -12.58
N GLY A 98 -12.08 -19.23 -12.56
CA GLY A 98 -13.07 -18.86 -11.56
C GLY A 98 -12.46 -18.28 -10.28
N ASP A 99 -11.14 -18.08 -10.25
CA ASP A 99 -10.44 -17.47 -9.12
C ASP A 99 -10.60 -15.95 -9.15
N PRO A 100 -10.58 -15.28 -7.97
CA PRO A 100 -10.69 -13.82 -7.92
C PRO A 100 -9.51 -13.16 -8.64
N LEU A 101 -9.80 -12.39 -9.69
CA LEU A 101 -8.79 -11.69 -10.48
C LEU A 101 -7.89 -10.76 -9.64
N PRO A 102 -8.40 -10.05 -8.60
CA PRO A 102 -7.56 -9.29 -7.68
C PRO A 102 -6.45 -10.09 -7.02
N HIS A 103 -6.72 -11.36 -6.69
CA HIS A 103 -5.73 -12.23 -6.08
C HIS A 103 -4.66 -12.62 -7.10
N ALA A 104 -5.06 -13.04 -8.29
CA ALA A 104 -4.14 -13.41 -9.37
C ALA A 104 -3.21 -12.25 -9.76
N LEU A 105 -3.74 -11.02 -9.83
CA LEU A 105 -2.95 -9.81 -10.10
C LEU A 105 -1.90 -9.55 -9.03
N LEU A 106 -2.25 -9.68 -7.75
CA LEU A 106 -1.28 -9.49 -6.66
C LEU A 106 -0.16 -10.54 -6.71
N VAL A 107 -0.50 -11.80 -7.02
CA VAL A 107 0.49 -12.87 -7.18
C VAL A 107 1.40 -12.60 -8.37
N PHE A 108 0.84 -12.19 -9.52
CA PHE A 108 1.61 -11.82 -10.71
C PHE A 108 2.58 -10.67 -10.42
N TYR A 109 2.07 -9.60 -9.80
CA TYR A 109 2.85 -8.45 -9.42
C TYR A 109 4.03 -8.80 -8.50
N LEU A 110 3.80 -9.64 -7.48
CA LEU A 110 4.86 -10.11 -6.59
C LEU A 110 5.95 -10.90 -7.29
N LYS A 111 5.58 -11.78 -8.23
CA LYS A 111 6.55 -12.56 -9.01
C LYS A 111 7.40 -11.65 -9.90
N GLU A 112 6.79 -10.68 -10.57
CA GLU A 112 7.52 -9.68 -11.36
C GLU A 112 8.50 -8.87 -10.51
N LEU A 113 8.08 -8.48 -9.30
CA LEU A 113 8.94 -7.78 -8.35
C LEU A 113 10.13 -8.59 -7.89
N ALA A 114 9.88 -9.84 -7.48
CA ALA A 114 10.94 -10.75 -7.06
C ALA A 114 11.95 -10.98 -8.18
N ARG A 115 11.49 -11.06 -9.45
CA ARG A 115 12.38 -11.18 -10.61
C ARG A 115 13.27 -9.95 -10.79
N ARG A 116 12.71 -8.73 -10.68
CA ARG A 116 13.47 -7.48 -10.84
C ARG A 116 14.53 -7.26 -9.76
N VAL A 117 14.29 -7.74 -8.55
CA VAL A 117 15.23 -7.61 -7.42
C VAL A 117 16.32 -8.70 -7.43
N ALA A 118 16.11 -9.79 -8.18
CA ALA A 118 17.08 -10.88 -8.32
C ALA A 118 18.16 -10.61 -9.40
N THR A 119 17.91 -9.66 -10.29
CA THR A 119 18.87 -9.11 -11.28
C THR A 119 19.63 -7.93 -10.72
#